data_AF-A0A953P1K9-F1
#
_entry.id   AF-A0A953P1K9-F1
#
_cell.length_a   1.000
_cell.length_b   1.000
_cell.length_c   1.000
_cell.angle_alpha   90.00
_cell.angle_beta   90.00
_cell.angle_gamma   90.00
#
_symmetry.space_group_name_H-M   'P 1'
#
loop_
_entity.id
_entity.type
_entity.pdbx_description
1 polymer ?
#
loop_
_entity_poly.entity_id
_entity_poly.type
_entity_poly.pdbx_seq_one_letter_code
_entity_poly.pdbx_strand_id
1 'polypeptide(L)'
;MTSADSAAEYAQRLAARQGTARILERRHFWLGNTRVAVLAMIALLVWRIIRSGSPSWYWLIPGILLFAVLGKVHSRVLRALDKASRAIRWYQWGQARIEDRWSGMGETGAEFRPPDHLYAEDLDIFGAGSLFQLLSVARSRMGKESLAGWMLSLASAQPAPASAE
;
A
#
# COMPACT_ATOMS: atom_id res chain seq x y z
N MET A 1 22.28 -19.55 -4.30
CA MET A 1 21.39 -18.44 -4.69
C MET A 1 22.17 -17.16 -4.42
N THR A 2 22.68 -16.52 -5.46
CA THR A 2 23.51 -15.31 -5.31
C THR A 2 22.61 -14.08 -5.08
N SER A 3 23.15 -12.99 -4.53
CA SER A 3 22.38 -11.73 -4.36
C SER A 3 21.85 -11.19 -5.69
N ALA A 4 22.53 -11.50 -6.79
CA ALA A 4 22.08 -11.19 -8.15
C ALA A 4 20.82 -12.00 -8.54
N ASP A 5 20.75 -13.29 -8.18
CA ASP A 5 19.58 -14.13 -8.46
C ASP A 5 18.33 -13.65 -7.70
N SER A 6 18.50 -13.27 -6.42
CA SER A 6 17.39 -12.77 -5.61
C SER A 6 16.90 -11.39 -6.07
N ALA A 7 17.79 -10.48 -6.44
CA ALA A 7 17.42 -9.18 -6.99
C ALA A 7 16.64 -9.31 -8.31
N ALA A 8 17.08 -10.21 -9.21
CA ALA A 8 16.39 -10.49 -10.46
C ALA A 8 14.97 -11.06 -10.25
N GLU A 9 14.80 -11.97 -9.28
CA GLU A 9 13.49 -12.53 -8.95
C GLU A 9 12.53 -11.47 -8.38
N TYR A 10 13.03 -10.59 -7.49
CA TYR A 10 12.24 -9.48 -6.96
C TYR A 10 11.81 -8.52 -8.07
N ALA A 11 12.70 -8.17 -9.00
CA ALA A 11 12.40 -7.31 -10.13
C ALA A 11 11.35 -7.94 -11.06
N GLN A 12 11.44 -9.24 -11.33
CA GLN A 12 10.48 -9.96 -12.16
C GLN A 12 9.08 -9.99 -11.52
N ARG A 13 9.01 -10.28 -10.21
CA ARG A 13 7.74 -10.26 -9.45
C ARG A 13 7.14 -8.86 -9.39
N LEU A 14 7.97 -7.83 -9.23
CA LEU A 14 7.53 -6.43 -9.24
C LEU A 14 6.94 -6.05 -10.61
N ALA A 15 7.61 -6.40 -11.71
CA ALA A 15 7.15 -6.12 -13.06
C ALA A 15 5.80 -6.79 -13.37
N ALA A 16 5.60 -8.05 -12.96
CA ALA A 16 4.32 -8.75 -13.11
C ALA A 16 3.17 -8.05 -12.34
N ARG A 17 3.46 -7.54 -11.14
CA ARG A 17 2.49 -6.80 -10.31
C ARG A 17 2.19 -5.42 -10.88
N GLN A 18 3.19 -4.71 -11.40
CA GLN A 18 3.01 -3.44 -12.10
C GLN A 18 2.19 -3.60 -13.38
N GLY A 19 2.42 -4.67 -14.17
CA GLY A 19 1.59 -4.99 -15.33
C GLY A 19 0.12 -5.20 -14.97
N THR A 20 -0.13 -5.94 -13.89
CA THR A 20 -1.49 -6.14 -13.35
C THR A 20 -2.11 -4.82 -12.90
N ALA A 21 -1.36 -3.98 -12.18
CA ALA A 21 -1.84 -2.66 -11.73
C ALA A 21 -2.19 -1.74 -12.90
N ARG A 22 -1.37 -1.69 -13.96
CA ARG A 22 -1.66 -0.91 -15.18
C ARG A 22 -2.97 -1.34 -15.87
N ILE A 23 -3.26 -2.65 -15.89
CA ILE A 23 -4.54 -3.16 -16.42
C ILE A 23 -5.72 -2.69 -15.55
N LEU A 24 -5.56 -2.72 -14.22
CA LEU A 24 -6.57 -2.24 -13.27
C LEU A 24 -6.77 -0.72 -13.35
N GLU A 25 -5.71 0.07 -13.54
CA GLU A 25 -5.77 1.52 -13.74
C GLU A 25 -6.53 1.88 -15.02
N ARG A 26 -6.28 1.17 -16.13
CA ARG A 26 -7.07 1.35 -17.36
C ARG A 26 -8.56 1.08 -17.12
N ARG A 27 -8.89 0.01 -16.38
CA ARG A 27 -10.27 -0.26 -15.98
C ARG A 27 -10.83 0.84 -15.09
N HIS A 28 -10.03 1.40 -14.18
CA HIS A 28 -10.42 2.50 -13.32
C HIS A 28 -10.77 3.77 -14.14
N PHE A 29 -9.95 4.12 -15.15
CA PHE A 29 -10.20 5.26 -16.03
C PHE A 29 -11.52 5.13 -16.80
N TRP A 30 -11.76 3.96 -17.41
CA TRP A 30 -13.03 3.67 -18.08
C TRP A 30 -14.23 3.70 -17.13
N LEU A 31 -14.06 3.23 -15.89
CA LEU A 31 -15.12 3.26 -14.87
C LEU A 31 -15.48 4.69 -14.43
N GLY A 32 -14.50 5.58 -14.33
CA GLY A 32 -14.73 7.00 -14.11
C GLY A 32 -15.60 7.62 -15.21
N ASN A 33 -15.25 7.36 -16.47
CA ASN A 33 -15.98 7.88 -17.63
C ASN A 33 -17.40 7.29 -17.75
N THR A 34 -17.59 6.00 -17.43
CA THR A 34 -18.92 5.38 -17.44
C THR A 34 -19.89 6.01 -16.44
N ARG A 35 -19.41 6.54 -15.31
CA ARG A 35 -20.28 7.23 -14.34
C ARG A 35 -20.89 8.50 -14.93
N VAL A 36 -20.09 9.27 -15.67
CA VAL A 36 -20.53 10.48 -16.37
C VAL A 36 -21.55 10.11 -17.45
N ALA A 37 -21.29 9.05 -18.22
CA ALA A 37 -22.22 8.56 -19.24
C ALA A 37 -23.58 8.11 -18.65
N VAL A 38 -23.59 7.45 -17.49
CA VAL A 38 -24.83 7.04 -16.82
C VAL A 38 -25.60 8.25 -16.27
N LEU A 39 -24.92 9.23 -15.67
CA LEU A 39 -25.57 10.47 -15.23
C LEU A 39 -26.18 11.23 -16.41
N ALA A 40 -25.46 11.32 -17.53
CA ALA A 40 -25.98 11.92 -18.75
C ALA A 40 -27.20 11.16 -19.28
N MET A 41 -27.18 9.82 -19.27
CA MET A 41 -28.32 8.98 -19.68
C MET A 41 -29.55 9.20 -18.80
N ILE A 42 -29.38 9.28 -17.47
CA ILE A 42 -30.49 9.57 -16.53
C ILE A 42 -31.04 10.97 -16.78
N ALA A 43 -30.18 11.98 -16.96
CA ALA A 43 -30.60 13.34 -17.28
C ALA A 43 -31.40 13.42 -18.59
N LEU A 44 -30.98 12.67 -19.61
CA LEU A 44 -31.67 12.59 -20.91
C LEU A 44 -33.05 11.93 -20.76
N LEU A 45 -33.16 10.86 -19.97
CA LEU A 45 -34.44 10.20 -19.66
C LEU A 45 -35.39 11.14 -18.92
N VAL A 46 -34.90 11.85 -17.89
CA VAL A 46 -35.68 12.85 -17.15
C VAL A 46 -36.17 13.97 -18.08
N TRP A 47 -35.28 14.50 -18.92
CA TRP A 47 -35.64 15.53 -19.90
C TRP A 47 -36.72 15.06 -20.86
N ARG A 48 -36.61 13.82 -21.35
CA ARG A 48 -37.59 13.23 -22.27
C ARG A 48 -38.96 13.02 -21.60
N ILE A 49 -38.97 12.58 -20.33
CA ILE A 49 -40.20 12.41 -19.53
C ILE A 49 -40.92 13.75 -19.36
N ILE A 50 -40.21 14.81 -18.95
CA ILE A 50 -40.76 16.16 -18.78
C ILE A 50 -41.37 16.67 -20.09
N ARG A 51 -40.68 16.45 -21.23
CA ARG A 51 -41.18 16.88 -22.55
C ARG A 51 -42.40 16.09 -23.03
N SER A 52 -42.52 14.82 -22.64
CA SER A 52 -43.59 13.93 -23.09
C SER A 52 -44.87 13.97 -22.24
N GLY A 53 -44.85 14.59 -21.06
CA GLY A 53 -46.01 14.77 -20.18
C GLY A 53 -46.62 13.49 -19.58
N SER A 54 -46.02 12.32 -19.84
CA SER A 54 -46.51 11.03 -19.33
C SER A 54 -45.78 10.64 -18.04
N PRO A 55 -46.48 10.46 -16.90
CA PRO A 55 -45.85 10.17 -15.61
C PRO A 55 -45.57 8.67 -15.47
N SER A 56 -44.76 8.10 -16.36
CA SER A 56 -44.32 6.71 -16.27
C SER A 56 -42.99 6.65 -15.50
N TRP A 57 -43.07 6.74 -14.18
CA TRP A 57 -41.92 6.70 -13.27
C TRP A 57 -41.11 5.39 -13.36
N TYR A 58 -41.71 4.30 -13.86
CA TYR A 58 -41.08 3.00 -14.06
C TYR A 58 -39.82 3.06 -14.96
N TRP A 59 -39.71 4.04 -15.85
CA TRP A 59 -38.53 4.23 -16.71
C TRP A 59 -37.27 4.69 -15.97
N LEU A 60 -37.39 5.14 -14.71
CA LEU A 60 -36.24 5.51 -13.88
C LEU A 60 -35.56 4.28 -13.26
N ILE A 61 -36.29 3.18 -13.07
CA ILE A 61 -35.81 1.98 -12.39
C ILE A 61 -34.56 1.39 -13.08
N PRO A 62 -34.51 1.22 -14.43
CA PRO A 62 -33.32 0.72 -15.11
C PRO A 62 -32.10 1.62 -14.92
N GLY A 63 -32.28 2.94 -14.90
CA GLY A 63 -31.19 3.91 -14.71
C GLY A 63 -30.59 3.84 -13.30
N ILE A 64 -31.46 3.76 -12.28
CA ILE A 64 -31.04 3.60 -10.89
C ILE A 64 -30.32 2.25 -10.68
N LEU A 65 -30.87 1.17 -11.25
CA LEU A 65 -30.26 -0.16 -11.16
C LEU A 65 -28.88 -0.20 -11.84
N LEU A 66 -28.76 0.37 -13.04
CA LEU A 66 -27.49 0.48 -13.77
C LEU A 66 -26.45 1.27 -12.97
N PHE A 67 -26.85 2.40 -12.38
CA PHE A 67 -25.97 3.20 -11.53
C PHE A 67 -25.48 2.43 -10.30
N ALA A 68 -26.37 1.72 -9.62
CA ALA A 68 -26.03 0.91 -8.44
C ALA A 68 -25.06 -0.22 -8.77
N VAL A 69 -25.28 -0.95 -9.87
CA VAL A 69 -24.38 -2.01 -10.35
C VAL A 69 -23.00 -1.44 -10.69
N LEU A 70 -22.97 -0.32 -11.41
CA LEU A 70 -21.71 0.35 -11.78
C LEU A 70 -20.93 0.81 -10.54
N GLY A 71 -21.62 1.35 -9.53
CA GLY A 71 -21.02 1.72 -8.25
C GLY A 71 -20.38 0.52 -7.52
N LYS A 72 -21.05 -0.63 -7.49
CA LYS A 72 -20.49 -1.86 -6.90
C LYS A 72 -19.24 -2.32 -7.66
N VAL A 73 -19.27 -2.33 -8.99
CA VAL A 73 -18.10 -2.70 -9.83
C VAL A 73 -16.93 -1.75 -9.57
N HIS A 74 -17.17 -0.43 -9.56
CA HIS A 74 -16.15 0.58 -9.29
C HIS A 74 -15.49 0.38 -7.92
N SER A 75 -16.29 0.16 -6.88
CA SER A 75 -15.76 -0.10 -5.54
C SER A 75 -14.88 -1.36 -5.48
N ARG A 76 -15.22 -2.40 -6.27
CA ARG A 76 -14.39 -3.62 -6.36
C ARG A 76 -13.06 -3.35 -7.06
N VAL A 77 -13.06 -2.57 -8.15
CA VAL A 77 -11.84 -2.21 -8.87
C VAL A 77 -10.93 -1.33 -8.00
N LEU A 78 -11.47 -0.35 -7.29
CA LEU A 78 -10.70 0.47 -6.34
C LEU A 78 -10.03 -0.38 -5.27
N ARG A 79 -10.77 -1.31 -4.64
CA ARG A 79 -10.21 -2.23 -3.64
C ARG A 79 -9.11 -3.13 -4.24
N ALA A 80 -9.27 -3.57 -5.48
CA ALA A 80 -8.27 -4.39 -6.15
C ALA A 80 -7.00 -3.59 -6.49
N LEU A 81 -7.17 -2.32 -6.91
CA LEU A 81 -6.07 -1.40 -7.19
C LEU A 81 -5.30 -1.09 -5.91
N ASP A 82 -5.98 -0.76 -4.81
CA ASP A 82 -5.32 -0.51 -3.54
C ASP A 82 -4.50 -1.71 -3.06
N LYS A 83 -5.05 -2.93 -3.17
CA LYS A 83 -4.31 -4.17 -2.88
C LYS A 83 -3.06 -4.32 -3.75
N ALA A 84 -3.18 -4.05 -5.06
CA ALA A 84 -2.04 -4.12 -5.98
C ALA A 84 -0.97 -3.08 -5.64
N SER A 85 -1.37 -1.83 -5.38
CA SER A 85 -0.47 -0.74 -5.01
C SER A 85 0.26 -1.01 -3.70
N ARG A 86 -0.44 -1.58 -2.70
CA ARG A 86 0.19 -2.02 -1.43
C ARG A 86 1.24 -3.10 -1.67
N ALA A 87 0.96 -4.07 -2.54
CA ALA A 87 1.92 -5.12 -2.89
C ALA A 87 3.13 -4.57 -3.67
N ILE A 88 2.91 -3.61 -4.59
CA ILE A 88 4.00 -2.93 -5.31
C ILE A 88 4.92 -2.21 -4.34
N ARG A 89 4.38 -1.42 -3.41
CA ARG A 89 5.16 -0.71 -2.38
C ARG A 89 5.97 -1.69 -1.53
N TRP A 90 5.40 -2.83 -1.18
CA TRP A 90 6.11 -3.89 -0.44
C TRP A 90 7.35 -4.38 -1.19
N TYR A 91 7.20 -4.76 -2.47
CA TYR A 91 8.31 -5.28 -3.26
C TYR A 91 9.37 -4.21 -3.57
N GLN A 92 8.95 -2.97 -3.83
CA GLN A 92 9.88 -1.84 -4.02
C GLN A 92 10.75 -1.61 -2.78
N TRP A 93 10.15 -1.72 -1.60
CA TRP A 93 10.87 -1.55 -0.36
C TRP A 93 11.85 -2.72 -0.09
N GLY A 94 11.43 -3.95 -0.38
CA GLY A 94 12.32 -5.11 -0.33
C GLY A 94 13.49 -5.03 -1.31
N GLN A 95 13.25 -4.56 -2.53
CA GLN A 95 14.29 -4.37 -3.53
C GLN A 95 15.30 -3.28 -3.10
N ALA A 96 14.81 -2.15 -2.60
CA ALA A 96 15.69 -1.10 -2.10
C ALA A 96 16.51 -1.54 -0.88
N ARG A 97 16.00 -2.47 -0.07
CA ARG A 97 16.76 -3.09 1.01
C ARG A 97 17.92 -3.95 0.48
N ILE A 98 17.67 -4.76 -0.55
CA ILE A 98 18.70 -5.61 -1.18
C ILE A 98 19.76 -4.75 -1.89
N GLU A 99 19.35 -3.64 -2.49
CA GLU A 99 20.23 -2.72 -3.25
C GLU A 99 20.85 -1.61 -2.38
N ASP A 100 20.70 -1.69 -1.05
CA ASP A 100 21.19 -0.72 -0.07
C ASP A 100 20.74 0.75 -0.30
N ARG A 101 19.57 0.94 -0.92
CA ARG A 101 18.93 2.26 -1.16
C ARG A 101 17.69 2.49 -0.31
N TRP A 102 17.64 1.87 0.86
CA TRP A 102 16.49 1.90 1.76
C TRP A 102 16.48 3.14 2.67
N SER A 103 17.62 3.80 2.87
CA SER A 103 17.74 4.97 3.75
C SER A 103 16.81 6.09 3.28
N GLY A 104 16.08 6.69 4.22
CA GLY A 104 15.05 7.69 3.92
C GLY A 104 13.69 7.11 3.49
N MET A 105 13.55 5.79 3.35
CA MET A 105 12.26 5.14 3.11
C MET A 105 11.69 4.51 4.38
N GLY A 106 10.41 4.72 4.63
CA GLY A 106 9.73 4.18 5.81
C GLY A 106 9.89 5.06 7.05
N GLU A 107 9.44 4.55 8.20
CA GLU A 107 9.48 5.28 9.46
C GLU A 107 10.84 5.12 10.15
N THR A 108 11.35 6.21 10.72
CA THR A 108 12.65 6.25 11.38
C THR A 108 12.65 5.68 12.79
N GLY A 109 11.47 5.51 13.41
CA GLY A 109 11.34 5.08 14.80
C GLY A 109 11.90 6.08 15.82
N ALA A 110 12.13 7.34 15.42
CA ALA A 110 12.69 8.38 16.29
C ALA A 110 11.84 8.59 17.58
N GLU A 111 10.54 8.30 17.52
CA GLU A 111 9.61 8.31 18.65
C GLU A 111 9.90 7.26 19.75
N PHE A 112 10.70 6.23 19.44
CA PHE A 112 11.08 5.16 20.38
C PHE A 112 12.50 5.32 20.94
N ARG A 113 13.19 6.41 20.58
CA ARG A 113 14.58 6.67 21.00
C ARG A 113 14.63 6.93 22.51
N PRO A 114 15.35 6.11 23.30
CA PRO A 114 15.59 6.41 24.71
C PRO A 114 16.56 7.60 24.83
N PRO A 115 16.42 8.44 25.86
CA PRO A 115 17.31 9.58 26.06
C PRO A 115 18.75 9.20 26.46
N ASP A 116 18.98 8.07 27.12
CA ASP A 116 20.32 7.63 27.58
C ASP A 116 20.50 6.10 27.41
N HIS A 117 20.66 5.62 26.18
CA HIS A 117 21.00 4.23 25.92
C HIS A 117 22.33 4.12 25.18
N LEU A 118 23.39 3.76 25.93
CA LEU A 118 24.79 3.79 25.50
C LEU A 118 25.02 3.14 24.11
N TYR A 119 24.40 1.99 23.84
CA TYR A 119 24.56 1.27 22.58
C TYR A 119 23.56 1.66 21.49
N ALA A 120 22.51 2.40 21.82
CA ALA A 120 21.48 2.74 20.83
C ALA A 120 21.94 3.82 19.87
N GLU A 121 22.85 4.68 20.32
CA GLU A 121 23.47 5.70 19.47
C GLU A 121 24.59 5.11 18.61
N ASP A 122 25.45 4.26 19.16
CA ASP A 122 26.56 3.65 18.42
C ASP A 122 26.07 2.71 17.30
N LEU A 123 25.00 1.96 17.54
CA LEU A 123 24.39 1.06 16.55
C LEU A 123 23.36 1.75 15.64
N ASP A 124 23.14 3.06 15.78
CA ASP A 124 22.11 3.82 15.07
C ASP A 124 20.75 3.08 15.05
N ILE A 125 20.24 2.70 16.23
CA ILE A 125 19.03 1.88 16.32
C ILE A 125 17.79 2.65 15.82
N PHE A 126 17.72 3.95 16.08
CA PHE A 126 16.60 4.82 15.70
C PHE A 126 17.07 6.09 14.99
N GLY A 127 16.25 6.62 14.08
CA GLY A 127 16.58 7.81 13.28
C GLY A 127 16.63 7.52 11.78
N ALA A 128 17.10 8.50 11.00
CA ALA A 128 17.28 8.33 9.56
C ALA A 128 18.51 7.46 9.28
N GLY A 129 18.37 6.47 8.40
CA GLY A 129 19.43 5.48 8.14
C GLY A 129 19.63 4.48 9.28
N SER A 130 18.66 4.34 10.19
CA SER A 130 18.77 3.47 11.35
C SER A 130 18.45 2.01 11.08
N LEU A 131 18.90 1.11 11.96
CA LEU A 131 18.51 -0.31 11.93
C LEU A 131 16.99 -0.50 12.04
N PHE A 132 16.29 0.34 12.81
CA PHE A 132 14.84 0.29 12.88
C PHE A 132 14.22 0.65 11.54
N GLN A 133 14.71 1.70 10.88
CA GLN A 133 14.24 2.06 9.53
C GLN A 133 14.54 0.96 8.52
N LEU A 134 15.71 0.32 8.62
CA LEU A 134 16.09 -0.79 7.78
C LEU A 134 15.14 -1.97 7.95
N LEU A 135 14.85 -2.39 9.20
CA LEU A 135 14.19 -3.66 9.50
C LEU A 135 12.66 -3.54 9.63
N SER A 136 12.13 -2.40 10.06
CA SER A 136 10.73 -2.28 10.47
C SER A 136 9.73 -2.47 9.35
N VAL A 137 9.01 -3.58 9.40
CA VAL A 137 7.91 -3.90 8.47
C VAL A 137 6.53 -3.67 9.09
N ALA A 138 6.50 -3.32 10.39
CA ALA A 138 5.28 -3.17 11.16
C ALA A 138 4.42 -2.00 10.65
N ARG A 139 3.10 -2.21 10.63
CA ARG A 139 2.12 -1.18 10.20
C ARG A 139 1.21 -0.71 11.33
N SER A 140 1.31 -1.33 12.50
CA SER A 140 0.59 -0.92 13.72
C SER A 140 1.57 -0.34 14.73
N ARG A 141 1.07 0.57 15.56
CA ARG A 141 1.85 1.16 16.67
C ARG A 141 2.39 0.09 17.61
N MET A 142 1.54 -0.84 18.04
CA MET A 142 1.91 -1.95 18.91
C MET A 142 3.03 -2.83 18.32
N GLY A 143 2.99 -3.10 17.01
CA GLY A 143 4.05 -3.88 16.35
C GLY A 143 5.37 -3.12 16.26
N LYS A 144 5.30 -1.80 16.03
CA LYS A 144 6.47 -0.91 16.04
C LYS A 144 7.11 -0.84 17.42
N GLU A 145 6.31 -0.66 18.47
CA GLU A 145 6.76 -0.67 19.87
C GLU A 145 7.41 -2.01 20.25
N SER A 146 6.83 -3.13 19.81
CA SER A 146 7.37 -4.47 20.07
C SER A 146 8.75 -4.66 19.42
N LEU A 147 8.91 -4.25 18.16
CA LEU A 147 10.19 -4.31 17.47
C LEU A 147 11.24 -3.40 18.14
N ALA A 148 10.86 -2.17 18.49
CA ALA A 148 11.74 -1.24 19.19
C ALA A 148 12.22 -1.83 20.52
N GLY A 149 11.32 -2.45 21.30
CA GLY A 149 11.65 -3.13 22.54
C GLY A 149 12.64 -4.29 22.33
N TRP A 150 12.46 -5.11 21.30
CA TRP A 150 13.41 -6.18 20.98
C TRP A 150 14.79 -5.64 20.61
N MET A 151 14.85 -4.60 19.77
CA MET A 151 16.13 -4.00 19.36
C MET A 151 16.89 -3.39 20.53
N LEU A 152 16.20 -2.72 21.46
CA LEU A 152 16.80 -2.19 22.68
C LEU A 152 17.28 -3.32 23.60
N SER A 153 16.50 -4.39 23.75
CA SER A 153 16.91 -5.53 24.57
C SER A 153 18.17 -6.21 24.04
N LEU A 154 18.30 -6.35 22.71
CA LEU A 154 19.48 -6.90 22.06
C LEU A 154 20.70 -5.99 22.21
N ALA A 155 20.52 -4.68 22.08
CA ALA A 155 21.61 -3.71 22.27
C ALA A 155 22.08 -3.62 23.74
N SER A 156 21.22 -3.98 24.69
CA SER A 156 21.57 -4.10 26.11
C SER A 156 22.13 -5.48 26.50
N ALA A 157 22.05 -6.47 25.61
CA ALA A 157 22.55 -7.80 25.88
C ALA A 157 24.08 -7.78 25.95
N GLN A 158 24.62 -8.07 27.14
CA GLN A 158 26.05 -8.22 27.37
C GLN A 158 26.61 -9.31 26.42
N PRO A 159 27.82 -9.13 25.84
CA PRO A 159 28.44 -10.21 25.08
C PRO A 159 28.50 -11.47 25.96
N ALA A 160 28.01 -12.59 25.45
CA ALA A 160 28.09 -13.87 26.14
C ALA A 160 29.53 -14.08 26.63
N PRO A 161 29.75 -14.53 27.89
CA PRO A 161 31.10 -14.80 28.36
C PRO A 161 31.72 -15.77 27.36
N ALA A 162 32.83 -15.38 26.76
CA ALA A 162 33.60 -16.24 25.88
C ALA A 162 33.80 -17.55 26.64
N SER A 163 33.21 -18.62 26.14
CA SER A 163 33.49 -19.97 26.61
C SER A 163 34.98 -20.19 26.41
N ALA A 164 35.73 -20.02 27.51
CA ALA A 164 37.12 -20.40 27.61
C ALA A 164 37.16 -21.93 27.54
N GLU A 165 37.49 -22.46 26.37
CA GLU A 165 38.09 -23.79 26.20
C GLU A 165 39.59 -23.63 25.94
#